data_AF-A0A2V1CVG6-F1
#
_entry.id   AF-A0A2V1CVG6-F1
#
_cell.length_a   1.000
_cell.length_b   1.000
_cell.length_c   1.000
_cell.angle_alpha   90.00
_cell.angle_beta   90.00
_cell.angle_gamma   90.00
#
_symmetry.space_group_name_H-M   'P 1'
#
loop_
_entity.id
_entity.type
_entity.pdbx_description
1 polymer ?
#
loop_
_entity_poly.entity_id
_entity_poly.type
_entity_poly.pdbx_seq_one_letter_code
_entity_poly.pdbx_strand_id
1 'polypeptide(L)'
;MASNGTVDSEEIDLYELLGISKTATKTEVKKAYHKAALQHHPDKVAEELREESELKFKAVSQAYEILYDEEKRHLYDTHGMAAFDPSRGGPGGPGGVDLDDILAQMFGMGGGMGGGMPPGFGGEGGPKRQRRGRDEEQKYQVTLEELYKGKTVKFASTKNIVCSHCKGTGGKEKAKPATCERCKGNGVTVGLRSVGPGLVTQERMVCDTCSGTGKIFKEKDRCKKCKGKRTTSEKKVLEIYIPRGAREGERIVLEGEADQVPDQIPGDIVFTLVEEDHEIFQRAGDDLSAELNVTLAEALTGFSRVVLKHLDGRGIHLNHPQGKVLRPGQILKVAGEGMPLKKSDAKGDLYLVVKVEFPDDGWTEDASAFAELNKVLPKPAPAIEATEVDEVEFDSDAEIDDFGANSGDPRAGGGWEDDDEDEGQAQYTYKCLDASWRKPKGIDNRVRRRFKGQMVMPSIGFGSNKKTRHMMPSGHKAFLVNNVRDVDLLLMHNKTFAAEISHAVSSRKRIEIVARAKELGVKVTNPKARVTVEV
;
A
#
# COMPACT_ATOMS: atom_id res chain seq x y z
N MET A 1 28.40 -48.18 56.96
CA MET A 1 28.87 -48.28 55.56
C MET A 1 27.75 -47.78 54.68
N ALA A 2 27.98 -46.64 54.04
CA ALA A 2 27.08 -46.05 53.07
C ALA A 2 27.19 -46.82 51.74
N SER A 3 26.05 -47.00 51.05
CA SER A 3 26.03 -47.32 49.62
C SER A 3 24.94 -46.47 48.96
N ASN A 4 25.40 -45.53 48.13
CA ASN A 4 24.64 -44.53 47.40
C ASN A 4 23.53 -45.13 46.53
N GLY A 5 22.32 -44.57 46.63
CA GLY A 5 21.29 -44.67 45.61
C GLY A 5 21.57 -43.69 44.47
N THR A 6 21.53 -44.18 43.23
CA THR A 6 21.52 -43.36 42.03
C THR A 6 20.07 -43.02 41.68
N VAL A 7 19.74 -41.73 41.79
CA VAL A 7 18.49 -41.15 41.30
C VAL A 7 18.66 -41.02 39.79
N ASP A 8 18.06 -41.94 39.03
CA ASP A 8 17.87 -41.76 37.58
C ASP A 8 16.85 -40.65 37.37
N SER A 9 17.20 -39.68 36.53
CA SER A 9 16.37 -38.54 36.15
C SER A 9 14.99 -39.00 35.66
N GLU A 10 13.92 -38.51 36.29
CA GLU A 10 12.53 -38.78 35.91
C GLU A 10 12.28 -38.32 34.46
N GLU A 11 12.37 -39.25 33.50
CA GLU A 11 11.85 -39.04 32.15
C GLU A 11 10.32 -38.97 32.24
N ILE A 12 9.76 -37.77 32.09
CA ILE A 12 8.31 -37.53 32.14
C ILE A 12 7.64 -38.25 30.96
N ASP A 13 6.76 -39.23 31.23
CA ASP A 13 5.98 -39.93 30.19
C ASP A 13 4.98 -38.95 29.56
N LEU A 14 4.99 -38.82 28.23
CA LEU A 14 4.13 -37.89 27.47
C LEU A 14 2.64 -38.24 27.59
N TYR A 15 2.33 -39.53 27.81
CA TYR A 15 0.97 -39.97 28.04
C TYR A 15 0.47 -39.53 29.42
N GLU A 16 1.34 -39.58 30.43
CA GLU A 16 1.04 -39.10 31.78
C GLU A 16 0.90 -37.57 31.81
N LEU A 17 1.74 -36.85 31.06
CA LEU A 17 1.68 -35.41 30.93
C LEU A 17 0.35 -34.92 30.32
N LEU A 18 -0.19 -35.64 29.34
CA LEU A 18 -1.51 -35.34 28.77
C LEU A 18 -2.67 -36.01 29.54
N GLY A 19 -2.38 -36.85 30.54
CA GLY A 19 -3.39 -37.57 31.32
C GLY A 19 -4.22 -38.56 30.50
N ILE A 20 -3.60 -39.21 29.51
CA ILE A 20 -4.24 -40.15 28.58
C ILE A 20 -3.57 -41.52 28.61
N SER A 21 -4.27 -42.56 28.16
CA SER A 21 -3.72 -43.91 28.06
C SER A 21 -2.85 -44.09 26.80
N LYS A 22 -1.92 -45.06 26.82
CA LYS A 22 -1.10 -45.42 25.64
C LYS A 22 -1.93 -45.94 24.46
N THR A 23 -3.16 -46.37 24.69
CA THR A 23 -4.13 -46.80 23.67
C THR A 23 -5.04 -45.68 23.18
N ALA A 24 -4.82 -44.43 23.60
CA ALA A 24 -5.68 -43.29 23.26
C ALA A 24 -5.72 -43.03 21.75
N THR A 25 -6.91 -42.70 21.24
CA THR A 25 -7.15 -42.34 19.84
C THR A 25 -6.71 -40.89 19.56
N LYS A 26 -6.45 -40.54 18.29
CA LYS A 26 -6.08 -39.17 17.88
C LYS A 26 -7.06 -38.09 18.37
N THR A 27 -8.34 -38.42 18.45
CA THR A 27 -9.39 -37.49 18.93
C THR A 27 -9.29 -37.25 20.44
N GLU A 28 -8.90 -38.26 21.22
CA GLU A 28 -8.65 -38.15 22.66
C GLU A 28 -7.38 -37.38 22.95
N VAL A 29 -6.30 -37.61 22.19
CA VAL A 29 -5.05 -36.82 22.28
C VAL A 29 -5.33 -35.33 22.04
N LYS A 30 -6.11 -35.00 21.00
CA LYS A 30 -6.49 -33.62 20.71
C LYS A 30 -7.34 -32.99 21.81
N LYS A 31 -8.31 -33.72 22.36
CA LYS A 31 -9.16 -33.23 23.47
C LYS A 31 -8.33 -32.99 24.73
N ALA A 32 -7.43 -33.90 25.06
CA ALA A 32 -6.54 -33.79 26.21
C ALA A 32 -5.59 -32.58 26.08
N TYR A 33 -4.99 -32.39 24.91
CA TYR A 33 -4.17 -31.21 24.60
C TYR A 33 -4.95 -29.91 24.80
N HIS A 34 -6.15 -29.77 24.23
CA HIS A 34 -6.94 -28.55 24.40
C HIS A 34 -7.28 -28.27 25.87
N LYS A 35 -7.56 -29.31 26.66
CA LYS A 35 -7.83 -29.18 28.10
C LYS A 35 -6.58 -28.72 28.87
N ALA A 36 -5.43 -29.36 28.63
CA ALA A 36 -4.17 -29.04 29.30
C ALA A 36 -3.62 -27.66 28.88
N ALA A 37 -3.73 -27.30 27.60
CA ALA A 37 -3.32 -26.02 27.05
C ALA A 37 -4.15 -24.85 27.63
N LEU A 38 -5.45 -25.05 27.87
CA LEU A 38 -6.29 -24.04 28.52
C LEU A 38 -6.00 -23.88 30.02
N GLN A 39 -5.56 -24.95 30.69
CA GLN A 39 -5.22 -24.94 32.11
C GLN A 39 -3.87 -24.29 32.39
N HIS A 40 -2.90 -24.47 31.48
CA HIS A 40 -1.54 -23.94 31.62
C HIS A 40 -1.28 -22.71 30.74
N HIS A 41 -2.32 -22.04 30.23
CA HIS A 41 -2.15 -20.84 29.42
C HIS A 41 -1.60 -19.69 30.29
N PRO A 42 -0.47 -19.04 29.92
CA PRO A 42 0.20 -18.04 30.77
C PRO A 42 -0.67 -16.82 31.09
N ASP A 43 -1.69 -16.56 30.26
CA ASP A 43 -2.63 -15.44 30.38
C ASP A 43 -3.82 -15.73 31.33
N LYS A 44 -4.01 -16.99 31.74
CA LYS A 44 -5.13 -17.43 32.61
C LYS A 44 -4.71 -17.76 34.03
N VAL A 45 -3.40 -17.72 34.31
CA VAL A 45 -2.82 -18.11 35.59
C VAL A 45 -2.27 -16.87 36.30
N ALA A 46 -2.27 -16.87 37.64
CA ALA A 46 -1.73 -15.78 38.44
C ALA A 46 -0.24 -15.51 38.10
N GLU A 47 0.19 -14.25 38.25
CA GLU A 47 1.50 -13.76 37.80
C GLU A 47 2.68 -14.53 38.41
N GLU A 48 2.53 -15.01 39.65
CA GLU A 48 3.53 -15.81 40.38
C GLU A 48 3.74 -17.22 39.80
N LEU A 49 2.74 -17.77 39.10
CA LEU A 49 2.74 -19.13 38.53
C LEU A 49 2.92 -19.12 37.00
N ARG A 50 3.25 -17.96 36.43
CA ARG A 50 3.37 -17.76 34.98
C ARG A 50 4.56 -18.54 34.40
N GLU A 51 5.70 -18.53 35.09
CA GLU A 51 6.91 -19.26 34.67
C GLU A 51 6.69 -20.78 34.68
N GLU A 52 6.08 -21.32 35.74
CA GLU A 52 5.74 -22.74 35.81
C GLU A 52 4.70 -23.16 34.76
N SER A 53 3.73 -22.29 34.50
CA SER A 53 2.69 -22.54 33.49
C SER A 53 3.27 -22.51 32.09
N GLU A 54 4.23 -21.63 31.82
CA GLU A 54 4.95 -21.59 30.53
C GLU A 54 5.75 -22.87 30.28
N LEU A 55 6.47 -23.37 31.29
CA LEU A 55 7.20 -24.64 31.20
C LEU A 55 6.26 -25.83 30.95
N LYS A 56 5.15 -25.91 31.67
CA LYS A 56 4.12 -26.95 31.48
C LYS A 56 3.43 -26.83 30.12
N PHE A 57 3.17 -25.62 29.66
CA PHE A 57 2.56 -25.37 28.35
C PHE A 57 3.48 -25.79 27.20
N LYS A 58 4.80 -25.52 27.32
CA LYS A 58 5.82 -26.00 26.38
C LYS A 58 5.87 -27.53 26.34
N ALA A 59 5.90 -28.18 27.50
CA ALA A 59 5.91 -29.64 27.60
C ALA A 59 4.62 -30.28 27.02
N VAL A 60 3.44 -29.71 27.30
CA VAL A 60 2.15 -30.17 26.76
C VAL A 60 2.08 -30.02 25.24
N SER A 61 2.66 -28.95 24.69
CA SER A 61 2.73 -28.72 23.25
C SER A 61 3.66 -29.73 22.56
N GLN A 62 4.81 -30.03 23.16
CA GLN A 62 5.73 -31.07 22.68
C GLN A 62 5.07 -32.47 22.70
N ALA A 63 4.35 -32.80 23.78
CA ALA A 63 3.62 -34.07 23.88
C ALA A 63 2.57 -34.22 22.78
N TYR A 64 1.83 -33.15 22.48
CA TYR A 64 0.85 -33.18 21.38
C TYR A 64 1.51 -33.37 20.02
N GLU A 65 2.64 -32.72 19.74
CA GLU A 65 3.35 -32.87 18.47
C GLU A 65 3.82 -34.31 18.23
N ILE A 66 4.35 -34.96 19.27
CA ILE A 66 4.87 -36.33 19.19
C ILE A 66 3.72 -37.34 19.14
N LEU A 67 2.68 -37.19 19.98
CA LEU A 67 1.61 -38.19 20.11
C LEU A 67 0.49 -38.06 19.07
N TYR A 68 0.36 -36.91 18.39
CA TYR A 68 -0.65 -36.72 17.35
C TYR A 68 -0.26 -37.34 16.00
N ASP A 69 1.04 -37.35 15.68
CA ASP A 69 1.58 -37.99 14.48
C ASP A 69 1.82 -39.48 14.71
N GLU A 70 1.30 -40.34 13.84
CA GLU A 70 1.40 -41.80 13.99
C GLU A 70 2.84 -42.32 13.89
N GLU A 71 3.67 -41.70 13.05
CA GLU A 71 5.05 -42.10 12.86
C GLU A 71 5.90 -41.66 14.07
N LYS A 72 5.73 -40.41 14.53
CA LYS A 72 6.44 -39.90 15.72
C LYS A 72 6.01 -40.62 16.99
N ARG A 73 4.72 -40.94 17.13
CA ARG A 73 4.20 -41.72 18.26
C ARG A 73 4.81 -43.12 18.28
N HIS A 74 4.89 -43.79 17.14
CA HIS A 74 5.54 -45.10 17.06
C HIS A 74 7.03 -45.02 17.44
N LEU A 75 7.75 -43.99 16.98
CA LEU A 75 9.14 -43.72 17.36
C LEU A 75 9.29 -43.51 18.87
N TYR A 76 8.39 -42.73 19.48
CA TYR A 76 8.36 -42.51 20.93
C TYR A 76 8.04 -43.80 21.70
N ASP A 77 7.05 -44.58 21.26
CA ASP A 77 6.66 -45.84 21.89
C ASP A 77 7.79 -46.89 21.81
N THR A 78 8.64 -46.83 20.78
CA THR A 78 9.73 -47.79 20.55
C THR A 78 11.06 -47.37 21.21
N HIS A 79 11.37 -46.08 21.23
CA HIS A 79 12.69 -45.56 21.61
C HIS A 79 12.66 -44.50 22.72
N GLY A 80 11.48 -44.16 23.25
CA GLY A 80 11.30 -43.15 24.29
C GLY A 80 11.65 -41.74 23.82
N MET A 81 11.90 -40.84 24.78
CA MET A 81 12.29 -39.46 24.48
C MET A 81 13.69 -39.37 23.83
N ALA A 82 14.52 -40.42 23.96
CA ALA A 82 15.86 -40.49 23.39
C ALA A 82 15.89 -40.40 21.84
N ALA A 83 14.80 -40.74 21.15
CA ALA A 83 14.68 -40.57 19.69
C ALA A 83 14.58 -39.11 19.25
N PHE A 84 14.25 -38.21 20.18
CA PHE A 84 14.02 -36.79 19.94
C PHE A 84 15.08 -35.91 20.63
N ASP A 85 16.12 -36.51 21.21
CA ASP A 85 17.25 -35.82 21.83
C ASP A 85 18.21 -35.24 20.76
N PRO A 86 18.37 -33.90 20.67
CA PRO A 86 19.28 -33.25 19.73
C PRO A 86 20.76 -33.64 19.93
N SER A 87 21.15 -34.17 21.09
CA SER A 87 22.53 -34.53 21.41
C SER A 87 22.95 -35.93 20.96
N ARG A 88 22.03 -36.78 20.50
CA ARG A 88 22.33 -38.21 20.23
C ARG A 88 22.33 -38.65 18.76
N GLY A 89 22.38 -37.71 17.82
CA GLY A 89 22.81 -38.01 16.45
C GLY A 89 21.89 -38.91 15.64
N GLY A 90 20.56 -38.80 15.80
CA GLY A 90 19.59 -39.23 14.79
C GLY A 90 19.68 -38.38 13.51
N PRO A 91 19.00 -38.73 12.41
CA PRO A 91 19.19 -38.11 11.09
C PRO A 91 18.88 -36.59 11.11
N GLY A 92 19.87 -35.77 11.47
CA GLY A 92 19.67 -34.34 11.69
C GLY A 92 20.62 -33.63 12.68
N GLY A 93 21.83 -34.14 12.96
CA GLY A 93 22.82 -33.36 13.72
C GLY A 93 23.74 -32.50 12.82
N PRO A 94 24.47 -31.50 13.33
CA PRO A 94 24.31 -30.72 14.56
C PRO A 94 24.22 -29.20 14.27
N GLY A 95 23.17 -28.56 14.76
CA GLY A 95 22.97 -27.12 14.69
C GLY A 95 21.65 -26.78 15.34
N GLY A 96 21.69 -26.49 16.64
CA GLY A 96 20.52 -26.08 17.42
C GLY A 96 19.81 -24.93 16.72
N VAL A 97 18.62 -25.23 16.23
CA VAL A 97 17.69 -24.31 15.62
C VAL A 97 16.56 -24.16 16.61
N ASP A 98 16.45 -22.97 17.21
CA ASP A 98 15.32 -22.58 18.03
C ASP A 98 14.03 -22.93 17.29
N LEU A 99 13.17 -23.73 17.94
CA LEU A 99 11.90 -24.18 17.35
C LEU A 99 10.96 -22.99 17.04
N ASP A 100 11.14 -21.85 17.70
CA ASP A 100 10.46 -20.59 17.37
C ASP A 100 10.87 -20.02 16.00
N ASP A 101 12.11 -20.27 15.56
CA ASP A 101 12.63 -19.77 14.27
C ASP A 101 12.26 -20.69 13.09
N ILE A 102 12.02 -21.99 13.36
CA ILE A 102 11.46 -22.94 12.37
C ILE A 102 9.97 -22.72 12.16
N LEU A 103 9.21 -22.41 13.23
CA LEU A 103 7.78 -22.16 13.12
C LEU A 103 7.50 -20.86 12.33
N ALA A 104 8.31 -19.82 12.56
CA ALA A 104 8.26 -18.58 11.78
C ALA A 104 8.63 -18.78 10.30
N GLN A 105 9.56 -19.69 10.01
CA GLN A 105 10.01 -19.97 8.64
C GLN A 105 9.08 -20.94 7.87
N MET A 106 8.35 -21.82 8.57
CA MET A 106 7.41 -22.76 7.97
C MET A 106 6.02 -22.15 7.74
N PHE A 107 5.58 -21.21 8.58
CA PHE A 107 4.32 -20.47 8.40
C PHE A 107 4.46 -19.14 7.65
N GLY A 108 5.69 -18.62 7.49
CA GLY A 108 5.96 -17.31 6.88
C GLY A 108 6.36 -17.30 5.40
N MET A 109 6.54 -18.46 4.73
CA MET A 109 7.02 -18.53 3.34
C MET A 109 6.06 -19.27 2.41
N GLY A 110 4.82 -18.77 2.36
CA GLY A 110 3.92 -19.01 1.25
C GLY A 110 4.43 -18.31 -0.02
N GLY A 111 5.24 -19.01 -0.81
CA GLY A 111 5.45 -18.69 -2.22
C GLY A 111 6.91 -18.65 -2.67
N GLY A 112 7.28 -19.56 -3.59
CA GLY A 112 8.41 -19.34 -4.48
C GLY A 112 9.52 -20.41 -4.42
N MET A 113 9.30 -21.50 -5.16
CA MET A 113 10.22 -22.02 -6.17
C MET A 113 11.72 -22.16 -5.80
N GLY A 114 12.20 -23.41 -5.78
CA GLY A 114 13.59 -23.68 -6.22
C GLY A 114 14.33 -24.79 -5.50
N GLY A 115 13.77 -25.99 -5.46
CA GLY A 115 14.52 -27.19 -5.07
C GLY A 115 15.71 -27.43 -6.00
N GLY A 116 16.91 -27.39 -5.42
CA GLY A 116 18.10 -27.99 -5.99
C GLY A 116 18.29 -29.38 -5.38
N MET A 117 17.64 -30.38 -5.95
CA MET A 117 18.05 -31.78 -5.79
C MET A 117 18.00 -32.51 -7.14
N PRO A 118 18.89 -33.49 -7.36
CA PRO A 118 19.26 -34.02 -8.67
C PRO A 118 18.19 -34.95 -9.29
N PRO A 119 18.17 -35.11 -10.63
CA PRO A 119 17.12 -35.83 -11.32
C PRO A 119 17.39 -37.33 -11.33
N GLY A 120 16.58 -38.09 -10.59
CA GLY A 120 16.51 -39.54 -10.75
C GLY A 120 16.08 -40.24 -9.47
N PHE A 121 14.77 -40.50 -9.36
CA PHE A 121 14.17 -41.77 -8.95
C PHE A 121 12.69 -41.55 -8.61
N GLY A 122 11.83 -42.37 -9.23
CA GLY A 122 10.45 -42.77 -8.88
C GLY A 122 9.54 -41.82 -8.08
N GLY A 123 8.46 -41.38 -8.71
CA GLY A 123 7.34 -40.71 -8.02
C GLY A 123 6.16 -40.48 -8.95
N GLU A 124 5.51 -41.56 -9.38
CA GLU A 124 4.32 -41.55 -10.21
C GLU A 124 3.09 -41.16 -9.35
N GLY A 125 2.34 -40.13 -9.77
CA GLY A 125 0.90 -40.09 -9.47
C GLY A 125 0.36 -39.25 -8.29
N GLY A 126 0.98 -38.13 -7.90
CA GLY A 126 0.25 -37.13 -7.10
C GLY A 126 -0.96 -36.58 -7.89
N PRO A 127 -2.18 -36.48 -7.32
CA PRO A 127 -3.35 -35.96 -8.04
C PRO A 127 -3.06 -34.54 -8.54
N LYS A 128 -3.19 -34.33 -9.86
CA LYS A 128 -3.09 -33.00 -10.48
C LYS A 128 -4.12 -32.07 -9.81
N ARG A 129 -3.69 -31.25 -8.84
CA ARG A 129 -4.49 -30.11 -8.37
C ARG A 129 -4.89 -29.32 -9.61
N GLN A 130 -6.19 -29.21 -9.86
CA GLN A 130 -6.71 -28.36 -10.91
C GLN A 130 -6.19 -26.95 -10.65
N ARG A 131 -5.57 -26.35 -11.67
CA ARG A 131 -5.01 -25.01 -11.53
C ARG A 131 -6.17 -24.01 -11.43
N ARG A 132 -6.09 -23.07 -10.49
CA ARG A 132 -7.05 -21.96 -10.41
C ARG A 132 -6.72 -20.92 -11.49
N GLY A 133 -7.75 -20.35 -12.08
CA GLY A 133 -7.69 -19.19 -12.96
C GLY A 133 -7.22 -17.95 -12.22
N ARG A 134 -6.97 -16.88 -12.98
CA ARG A 134 -6.58 -15.59 -12.40
C ARG A 134 -7.80 -14.87 -11.87
N ASP A 135 -7.62 -14.20 -10.74
CA ASP A 135 -8.63 -13.31 -10.18
C ASP A 135 -8.66 -11.99 -10.98
N GLU A 136 -9.83 -11.37 -11.05
CA GLU A 136 -10.04 -10.08 -11.71
C GLU A 136 -10.29 -9.00 -10.65
N GLU A 137 -9.43 -7.98 -10.59
CA GLU A 137 -9.58 -6.86 -9.66
C GLU A 137 -10.29 -5.70 -10.37
N GLN A 138 -11.42 -5.27 -9.80
CA GLN A 138 -12.19 -4.13 -10.28
C GLN A 138 -12.31 -3.09 -9.17
N LYS A 139 -12.09 -1.82 -9.50
CA LYS A 139 -12.33 -0.71 -8.58
C LYS A 139 -13.77 -0.26 -8.73
N TYR A 140 -14.48 -0.14 -7.62
CA TYR A 140 -15.86 0.36 -7.60
C TYR A 140 -15.91 1.67 -6.82
N GLN A 141 -16.27 2.75 -7.51
CA GLN A 141 -16.44 4.06 -6.92
C GLN A 141 -17.76 4.12 -6.16
N VAL A 142 -17.71 4.65 -4.94
CA VAL A 142 -18.84 4.72 -4.01
C VAL A 142 -18.88 6.10 -3.36
N THR A 143 -20.06 6.71 -3.35
CA THR A 143 -20.27 7.97 -2.64
C THR A 143 -20.43 7.73 -1.14
N LEU A 144 -20.13 8.75 -0.34
CA LEU A 144 -20.27 8.70 1.11
C LEU A 144 -21.72 8.41 1.56
N GLU A 145 -22.72 8.88 0.82
CA GLU A 145 -24.14 8.57 1.09
C GLU A 145 -24.47 7.09 0.91
N GLU A 146 -23.89 6.45 -0.11
CA GLU A 146 -24.08 5.04 -0.41
C GLU A 146 -23.43 4.17 0.67
N LEU A 147 -22.26 4.59 1.17
CA LEU A 147 -21.58 3.96 2.30
C LEU A 147 -22.37 4.13 3.60
N TYR A 148 -23.08 5.24 3.79
CA TYR A 148 -23.91 5.49 4.96
C TYR A 148 -25.19 4.65 4.96
N LYS A 149 -25.94 4.66 3.85
CA LYS A 149 -27.24 3.95 3.72
C LYS A 149 -27.07 2.46 3.45
N GLY A 150 -25.93 2.06 2.89
CA GLY A 150 -25.71 0.75 2.29
C GLY A 150 -26.43 0.65 0.96
N LYS A 151 -25.83 -0.01 -0.03
CA LYS A 151 -26.38 -0.11 -1.38
C LYS A 151 -26.18 -1.51 -1.94
N THR A 152 -27.20 -2.00 -2.63
CA THR A 152 -27.08 -3.19 -3.45
C THR A 152 -26.98 -2.77 -4.91
N VAL A 153 -25.86 -3.09 -5.55
CA VAL A 153 -25.55 -2.66 -6.91
C VAL A 153 -25.62 -3.86 -7.84
N LYS A 154 -26.34 -3.72 -8.95
CA LYS A 154 -26.36 -4.70 -10.04
C LYS A 154 -25.44 -4.21 -11.16
N PHE A 155 -24.47 -5.01 -11.55
CA PHE A 155 -23.54 -4.68 -12.63
C PHE A 155 -23.52 -5.81 -13.66
N ALA A 156 -23.37 -5.45 -14.93
CA ALA A 156 -23.25 -6.43 -16.00
C ALA A 156 -21.77 -6.73 -16.24
N SER A 157 -21.34 -7.96 -15.94
CA SER A 157 -20.00 -8.43 -16.27
C SER A 157 -20.04 -9.30 -17.52
N THR A 158 -19.09 -9.08 -18.42
CA THR A 158 -18.83 -9.96 -19.56
C THR A 158 -17.76 -10.97 -19.14
N LYS A 159 -18.16 -12.22 -18.92
CA LYS A 159 -17.21 -13.29 -18.60
C LYS A 159 -17.09 -14.30 -19.73
N ASN A 160 -15.91 -14.86 -19.91
CA ASN A 160 -15.67 -15.97 -20.80
C ASN A 160 -16.05 -17.27 -20.08
N ILE A 161 -17.09 -17.94 -20.55
CA ILE A 161 -17.48 -19.26 -20.04
C ILE A 161 -16.94 -20.37 -20.94
N VAL A 162 -16.74 -21.57 -20.40
CA VAL A 162 -16.44 -22.75 -21.21
C VAL A 162 -17.58 -23.00 -22.18
N CYS A 163 -17.26 -23.18 -23.47
CA CYS A 163 -18.27 -23.32 -24.51
C CYS A 163 -19.17 -24.54 -24.25
N SER A 164 -20.47 -24.30 -24.07
CA SER A 164 -21.45 -25.35 -23.76
C SER A 164 -21.55 -26.46 -24.82
N HIS A 165 -21.29 -26.14 -26.10
CA HIS A 165 -21.41 -27.12 -27.20
C HIS A 165 -20.21 -28.05 -27.36
N CYS A 166 -19.00 -27.61 -26.98
CA CYS A 166 -17.80 -28.44 -27.11
C CYS A 166 -17.16 -28.78 -25.76
N LYS A 167 -17.74 -28.31 -24.65
CA LYS A 167 -17.27 -28.54 -23.27
C LYS A 167 -15.78 -28.28 -23.11
N GLY A 168 -15.29 -27.22 -23.75
CA GLY A 168 -13.88 -26.83 -23.68
C GLY A 168 -12.91 -27.60 -24.59
N THR A 169 -13.38 -28.53 -25.43
CA THR A 169 -12.51 -29.28 -26.36
C THR A 169 -12.11 -28.46 -27.59
N GLY A 170 -12.98 -27.58 -28.08
CA GLY A 170 -12.73 -26.72 -29.26
C GLY A 170 -13.06 -27.37 -30.61
N GLY A 171 -13.35 -28.67 -30.63
CA GLY A 171 -13.80 -29.42 -31.80
C GLY A 171 -15.27 -29.84 -31.70
N LYS A 172 -15.79 -30.45 -32.76
CA LYS A 172 -17.03 -31.25 -32.69
C LYS A 172 -16.78 -32.52 -31.87
N GLU A 173 -17.80 -33.07 -31.21
CA GLU A 173 -17.67 -34.20 -30.25
C GLU A 173 -16.90 -35.43 -30.76
N LYS A 174 -16.86 -35.67 -32.08
CA LYS A 174 -16.17 -36.83 -32.68
C LYS A 174 -14.95 -36.44 -33.53
N ALA A 175 -14.57 -35.17 -33.55
CA ALA A 175 -13.42 -34.74 -34.31
C ALA A 175 -12.13 -35.15 -33.60
N LYS A 176 -11.16 -35.68 -34.35
CA LYS A 176 -9.82 -35.97 -33.82
C LYS A 176 -8.93 -34.73 -33.94
N PRO A 177 -8.32 -34.26 -32.83
CA PRO A 177 -7.38 -33.15 -32.89
C PRO A 177 -6.09 -33.57 -33.60
N ALA A 178 -5.57 -32.73 -34.50
CA ALA A 178 -4.24 -32.86 -35.05
C ALA A 178 -3.21 -32.18 -34.13
N THR A 179 -1.98 -32.69 -34.09
CA THR A 179 -0.89 -32.06 -33.33
C THR A 179 -0.52 -30.72 -33.97
N CYS A 180 -0.32 -29.68 -33.15
CA CYS A 180 0.10 -28.39 -33.65
C CYS A 180 1.54 -28.45 -34.20
N GLU A 181 1.73 -28.15 -35.48
CA GLU A 181 3.03 -28.17 -36.14
C GLU A 181 3.98 -27.08 -35.59
N ARG A 182 3.45 -25.89 -35.28
CA ARG A 182 4.24 -24.74 -34.82
C ARG A 182 4.88 -24.93 -33.44
N CYS A 183 4.17 -25.56 -32.50
CA CYS A 183 4.72 -25.88 -31.17
C CYS A 183 5.08 -27.36 -30.99
N LYS A 184 4.90 -28.19 -32.03
CA LYS A 184 5.07 -29.65 -31.99
C LYS A 184 4.34 -30.32 -30.82
N GLY A 185 3.13 -29.85 -30.51
CA GLY A 185 2.33 -30.36 -29.39
C GLY A 185 2.66 -29.78 -28.01
N ASN A 186 3.66 -28.91 -27.87
CA ASN A 186 4.10 -28.37 -26.58
C ASN A 186 3.27 -27.17 -26.07
N GLY A 187 2.38 -26.60 -26.89
CA GLY A 187 1.53 -25.45 -26.52
C GLY A 187 2.25 -24.10 -26.39
N VAL A 188 3.58 -24.09 -26.31
CA VAL A 188 4.42 -22.89 -26.20
C VAL A 188 5.50 -22.87 -27.28
N THR A 189 5.92 -21.68 -27.67
CA THR A 189 6.99 -21.42 -28.65
C THR A 189 8.01 -20.46 -28.07
N VAL A 190 9.29 -20.61 -28.41
CA VAL A 190 10.36 -19.71 -27.94
C VAL A 190 10.41 -18.49 -28.85
N GLY A 191 10.21 -17.30 -28.28
CA GLY A 191 10.35 -16.01 -28.95
C GLY A 191 11.59 -15.26 -28.46
N LEU A 192 12.20 -14.47 -29.34
CA LEU A 192 13.29 -13.56 -28.98
C LEU A 192 12.70 -12.20 -28.58
N ARG A 193 12.89 -11.78 -27.32
CA ARG A 193 12.52 -10.45 -26.83
C ARG A 193 13.77 -9.59 -26.68
N SER A 194 13.79 -8.43 -27.33
CA SER A 194 14.85 -7.44 -27.14
C SER A 194 14.69 -6.77 -25.77
N VAL A 195 15.67 -6.94 -24.89
CA VAL A 195 15.70 -6.34 -23.54
C VAL A 195 16.65 -5.14 -23.46
N GLY A 196 17.27 -4.76 -24.58
CA GLY A 196 18.11 -3.58 -24.71
C GLY A 196 18.81 -3.51 -26.07
N PRO A 197 19.52 -2.41 -26.36
CA PRO A 197 20.30 -2.30 -27.59
C PRO A 197 21.31 -3.44 -27.69
N GLY A 198 21.12 -4.35 -28.65
CA GLY A 198 22.00 -5.50 -28.89
C GLY A 198 21.80 -6.72 -27.98
N LEU A 199 20.83 -6.72 -27.07
CA LEU A 199 20.57 -7.86 -26.16
C LEU A 199 19.18 -8.47 -26.41
N VAL A 200 19.16 -9.71 -26.89
CA VAL A 200 17.93 -10.50 -27.07
C VAL A 200 17.90 -11.66 -26.07
N THR A 201 16.80 -11.80 -25.34
CA THR A 201 16.54 -12.94 -24.45
C THR A 201 15.49 -13.87 -25.05
N GLN A 202 15.58 -15.16 -24.73
CA GLN A 202 14.59 -16.15 -25.14
C GLN A 202 13.45 -16.19 -24.11
N GLU A 203 12.24 -15.81 -24.53
CA GLU A 203 11.02 -15.87 -23.71
C GLU A 203 10.09 -16.97 -24.25
N ARG A 204 9.48 -17.75 -23.35
CA ARG A 204 8.48 -18.76 -23.72
C ARG A 204 7.13 -18.06 -23.91
N MET A 205 6.66 -17.97 -25.14
CA MET A 205 5.35 -17.41 -25.48
C MET A 205 4.33 -18.53 -25.72
N VAL A 206 3.06 -18.28 -25.41
CA VAL A 206 1.97 -19.19 -25.75
C VAL A 206 1.87 -19.28 -27.28
N CYS A 207 1.77 -20.48 -27.83
CA CYS A 207 1.73 -20.66 -29.28
C CYS A 207 0.44 -20.08 -29.88
N ASP A 208 0.53 -19.07 -30.76
CA ASP A 208 -0.65 -18.39 -31.31
C ASP A 208 -1.61 -19.35 -32.06
N THR A 209 -1.07 -20.37 -32.73
CA THR A 209 -1.85 -21.25 -33.62
C THR A 209 -2.71 -22.24 -32.84
N CYS A 210 -2.27 -22.68 -31.66
CA CYS A 210 -3.02 -23.60 -30.80
C CYS A 210 -3.50 -22.97 -29.48
N SER A 211 -3.16 -21.72 -29.23
CA SER A 211 -3.49 -20.97 -28.01
C SER A 211 -3.20 -21.77 -26.73
N GLY A 212 -2.07 -22.48 -26.70
CA GLY A 212 -1.61 -23.25 -25.53
C GLY A 212 -2.03 -24.71 -25.48
N THR A 213 -2.90 -25.22 -26.36
CA THR A 213 -3.38 -26.62 -26.28
C THR A 213 -2.44 -27.67 -26.83
N GLY A 214 -1.52 -27.28 -27.72
CA GLY A 214 -0.72 -28.22 -28.52
C GLY A 214 -1.51 -28.99 -29.59
N LYS A 215 -2.82 -28.76 -29.70
CA LYS A 215 -3.75 -29.52 -30.55
C LYS A 215 -4.64 -28.58 -31.36
N ILE A 216 -4.81 -28.84 -32.66
CA ILE A 216 -5.58 -28.02 -33.58
C ILE A 216 -6.62 -28.88 -34.30
N PHE A 217 -7.83 -28.34 -34.44
CA PHE A 217 -8.86 -28.91 -35.29
C PHE A 217 -8.83 -28.27 -36.68
N LYS A 218 -8.99 -29.10 -37.72
CA LYS A 218 -9.23 -28.63 -39.09
C LYS A 218 -10.47 -27.73 -39.11
N GLU A 219 -10.50 -26.76 -40.00
CA GLU A 219 -11.54 -25.71 -40.00
C GLU A 219 -12.97 -26.26 -40.02
N LYS A 220 -13.21 -27.34 -40.79
CA LYS A 220 -14.49 -28.04 -40.87
C LYS A 220 -14.92 -28.72 -39.57
N ASP A 221 -13.95 -29.02 -38.71
CA ASP A 221 -14.13 -29.78 -37.46
C ASP A 221 -14.10 -28.90 -36.22
N ARG A 222 -13.83 -27.59 -36.38
CA ARG A 222 -13.94 -26.60 -35.31
C ARG A 222 -15.38 -26.48 -34.85
N CYS A 223 -15.56 -26.26 -33.55
CA CYS A 223 -16.87 -25.96 -33.00
C CYS A 223 -17.44 -24.67 -33.63
N LYS A 224 -18.70 -24.70 -34.09
CA LYS A 224 -19.34 -23.56 -34.77
C LYS A 224 -19.51 -22.34 -33.86
N LYS A 225 -19.80 -22.55 -32.57
CA LYS A 225 -20.09 -21.46 -31.60
C LYS A 225 -18.82 -20.74 -31.14
N CYS A 226 -17.79 -21.48 -30.71
CA CYS A 226 -16.54 -20.89 -30.23
C CYS A 226 -15.46 -20.74 -31.32
N LYS A 227 -15.70 -21.23 -32.55
CA LYS A 227 -14.76 -21.23 -33.69
C LYS A 227 -13.36 -21.78 -33.33
N GLY A 228 -13.30 -22.77 -32.44
CA GLY A 228 -12.05 -23.35 -31.94
C GLY A 228 -11.43 -22.68 -30.70
N LYS A 229 -11.97 -21.55 -30.20
CA LYS A 229 -11.46 -20.83 -29.02
C LYS A 229 -11.75 -21.51 -27.67
N ARG A 230 -12.63 -22.50 -27.64
CA ARG A 230 -13.04 -23.30 -26.45
C ARG A 230 -13.86 -22.54 -25.39
N THR A 231 -13.83 -21.22 -25.41
CA THR A 231 -14.65 -20.34 -24.57
C THR A 231 -15.63 -19.51 -25.39
N THR A 232 -16.68 -19.00 -24.75
CA THR A 232 -17.65 -18.06 -25.33
C THR A 232 -17.95 -16.97 -24.32
N SER A 233 -18.02 -15.71 -24.77
CA SER A 233 -18.34 -14.59 -23.89
C SER A 233 -19.84 -14.54 -23.60
N GLU A 234 -20.20 -14.46 -22.33
CA GLU A 234 -21.57 -14.34 -21.83
C GLU A 234 -21.68 -13.10 -20.93
N LYS A 235 -22.76 -12.35 -21.09
CA LYS A 235 -23.09 -11.21 -20.22
C LYS A 235 -23.93 -11.73 -19.07
N LYS A 236 -23.41 -11.65 -17.84
CA LYS A 236 -24.14 -12.00 -16.62
C LYS A 236 -24.31 -10.75 -15.78
N VAL A 237 -25.53 -10.53 -15.28
CA VAL A 237 -25.78 -9.49 -14.28
C VAL A 237 -25.45 -10.09 -12.92
N LEU A 238 -24.51 -9.46 -12.23
CA LEU A 238 -24.06 -9.81 -10.90
C LEU A 238 -24.53 -8.74 -9.92
N GLU A 239 -24.74 -9.13 -8.67
CA GLU A 239 -25.26 -8.26 -7.62
C GLU A 239 -24.25 -8.25 -6.47
N ILE A 240 -23.86 -7.05 -6.05
CA ILE A 240 -22.96 -6.82 -4.93
C ILE A 240 -23.72 -6.05 -3.86
N TYR A 241 -23.63 -6.53 -2.63
CA TYR A 241 -24.11 -5.82 -1.46
C TYR A 241 -22.95 -5.08 -0.79
N ILE A 242 -23.07 -3.75 -0.72
CA ILE A 242 -22.12 -2.88 -0.02
C ILE A 242 -22.70 -2.63 1.38
N PRO A 243 -22.06 -3.14 2.43
CA PRO A 243 -22.55 -2.97 3.79
C PRO A 243 -22.45 -1.51 4.24
N ARG A 244 -23.36 -1.12 5.13
CA ARG A 244 -23.31 0.19 5.81
C ARG A 244 -22.00 0.33 6.56
N GLY A 245 -21.39 1.50 6.47
CA GLY A 245 -20.11 1.77 7.15
C GLY A 245 -18.92 1.07 6.49
N ALA A 246 -19.05 0.61 5.23
CA ALA A 246 -17.92 0.13 4.46
C ALA A 246 -16.80 1.17 4.40
N ARG A 247 -15.55 0.72 4.41
CA ARG A 247 -14.36 1.59 4.42
C ARG A 247 -13.71 1.59 3.05
N GLU A 248 -13.00 2.67 2.75
CA GLU A 248 -12.16 2.70 1.55
C GLU A 248 -11.16 1.53 1.54
N GLY A 249 -10.94 0.95 0.36
CA GLY A 249 -10.04 -0.18 0.16
C GLY A 249 -10.62 -1.53 0.57
N GLU A 250 -11.83 -1.57 1.11
CA GLU A 250 -12.50 -2.83 1.43
C GLU A 250 -12.75 -3.68 0.18
N ARG A 251 -12.52 -4.99 0.31
CA ARG A 251 -12.57 -5.94 -0.80
C ARG A 251 -13.82 -6.81 -0.69
N ILE A 252 -14.70 -6.72 -1.69
CA ILE A 252 -15.87 -7.59 -1.82
C ILE A 252 -15.56 -8.65 -2.89
N VAL A 253 -15.62 -9.92 -2.52
CA VAL A 253 -15.21 -11.04 -3.39
C VAL A 253 -16.44 -11.77 -3.92
N LEU A 254 -16.53 -11.90 -5.25
CA LEU A 254 -17.49 -12.77 -5.92
C LEU A 254 -16.77 -14.03 -6.38
N GLU A 255 -16.97 -15.11 -5.62
CA GLU A 255 -16.27 -16.38 -5.81
C GLU A 255 -16.61 -17.03 -7.16
N GLY A 256 -15.58 -17.39 -7.94
CA GLY A 256 -15.75 -18.16 -9.18
C GLY A 256 -16.45 -17.44 -10.34
N GLU A 257 -16.65 -16.11 -10.23
CA GLU A 257 -17.31 -15.32 -11.27
C GLU A 257 -16.35 -14.77 -12.34
N ALA A 258 -15.03 -14.94 -12.18
CA ALA A 258 -14.04 -14.52 -13.17
C ALA A 258 -14.04 -15.40 -14.43
N ASP A 259 -13.18 -15.07 -15.38
CA ASP A 259 -13.04 -15.80 -16.64
C ASP A 259 -12.72 -17.29 -16.45
N GLN A 260 -13.52 -18.14 -17.11
CA GLN A 260 -13.32 -19.59 -17.11
C GLN A 260 -12.35 -19.99 -18.21
N VAL A 261 -11.37 -20.81 -17.83
CA VAL A 261 -10.46 -21.47 -18.75
C VAL A 261 -10.74 -22.99 -18.68
N PRO A 262 -10.80 -23.69 -19.83
CA PRO A 262 -10.92 -25.15 -19.82
C PRO A 262 -9.83 -25.79 -18.96
N ASP A 263 -10.20 -26.84 -18.21
CA ASP A 263 -9.31 -27.59 -17.31
C ASP A 263 -8.78 -26.79 -16.10
N GLN A 264 -9.40 -25.65 -15.77
CA GLN A 264 -9.08 -24.81 -14.61
C GLN A 264 -10.33 -24.42 -13.82
N ILE A 265 -10.17 -24.23 -12.52
CA ILE A 265 -11.21 -23.67 -11.64
C ILE A 265 -11.23 -22.16 -11.89
N PRO A 266 -12.38 -21.49 -12.07
CA PRO A 266 -12.42 -20.04 -12.24
C PRO A 266 -11.80 -19.30 -11.04
N GLY A 267 -11.21 -18.15 -11.32
CA GLY A 267 -10.82 -17.19 -10.28
C GLY A 267 -12.03 -16.41 -9.75
N ASP A 268 -11.76 -15.46 -8.86
CA ASP A 268 -12.78 -14.59 -8.29
C ASP A 268 -12.77 -13.20 -8.93
N ILE A 269 -13.89 -12.50 -8.88
CA ILE A 269 -13.90 -11.06 -9.14
C ILE A 269 -13.82 -10.36 -7.78
N VAL A 270 -12.78 -9.55 -7.61
CA VAL A 270 -12.52 -8.80 -6.39
C VAL A 270 -12.82 -7.33 -6.63
N PHE A 271 -13.84 -6.81 -5.96
CA PHE A 271 -14.18 -5.40 -5.97
C PHE A 271 -13.48 -4.68 -4.84
N THR A 272 -12.63 -3.72 -5.17
CA THR A 272 -12.04 -2.81 -4.19
C THR A 272 -12.84 -1.51 -4.19
N LEU A 273 -13.46 -1.19 -3.06
CA LEU A 273 -14.21 0.05 -2.89
C LEU A 273 -13.26 1.26 -2.87
N VAL A 274 -13.60 2.29 -3.64
CA VAL A 274 -12.90 3.58 -3.67
C VAL A 274 -13.92 4.65 -3.32
N GLU A 275 -13.67 5.36 -2.22
CA GLU A 275 -14.54 6.43 -1.76
C GLU A 275 -14.39 7.65 -2.69
N GLU A 276 -15.51 8.24 -3.08
CA GLU A 276 -15.52 9.51 -3.82
C GLU A 276 -15.54 10.69 -2.83
N ASP A 277 -14.77 11.73 -3.15
CA ASP A 277 -14.72 12.96 -2.37
C ASP A 277 -16.11 13.62 -2.33
N HIS A 278 -16.52 14.08 -1.15
CA HIS A 278 -17.82 14.68 -0.93
C HIS A 278 -17.69 16.18 -0.64
N GLU A 279 -18.52 17.01 -1.27
CA GLU A 279 -18.41 18.48 -1.23
C GLU A 279 -18.50 19.09 0.18
N ILE A 280 -19.32 18.50 1.05
CA ILE A 280 -19.61 19.04 2.40
C ILE A 280 -18.91 18.27 3.53
N PHE A 281 -18.66 16.98 3.33
CA PHE A 281 -18.28 16.06 4.40
C PHE A 281 -16.95 15.44 4.06
N GLN A 282 -16.05 15.43 5.02
CA GLN A 282 -14.81 14.68 4.94
C GLN A 282 -14.85 13.57 5.98
N ARG A 283 -14.49 12.36 5.56
CA ARG A 283 -14.56 11.18 6.42
C ARG A 283 -13.21 10.89 7.05
N ALA A 284 -13.20 10.74 8.38
CA ALA A 284 -12.03 10.29 9.14
C ALA A 284 -12.39 9.01 9.90
N GLY A 285 -12.21 7.87 9.25
CA GLY A 285 -12.56 6.57 9.83
C GLY A 285 -14.07 6.39 9.97
N ASP A 286 -14.56 6.44 11.21
CA ASP A 286 -16.00 6.34 11.52
C ASP A 286 -16.61 7.72 11.87
N ASP A 287 -15.79 8.77 11.98
CA ASP A 287 -16.20 10.14 12.23
C ASP A 287 -16.29 10.96 10.93
N LEU A 288 -17.09 12.02 10.96
CA LEU A 288 -17.26 12.97 9.86
C LEU A 288 -16.81 14.37 10.30
N SER A 289 -16.21 15.12 9.40
CA SER A 289 -15.99 16.57 9.54
C SER A 289 -16.77 17.33 8.46
N ALA A 290 -17.25 18.52 8.80
CA ALA A 290 -17.88 19.45 7.87
C ALA A 290 -17.65 20.91 8.30
N GLU A 291 -17.67 21.83 7.34
CA GLU A 291 -17.66 23.26 7.62
C GLU A 291 -19.04 23.73 8.10
N LEU A 292 -19.05 24.53 9.17
CA LEU A 292 -20.22 25.20 9.68
C LEU A 292 -20.10 26.71 9.41
N ASN A 293 -20.82 27.15 8.39
CA ASN A 293 -20.89 28.57 8.03
C ASN A 293 -21.90 29.28 8.93
N VAL A 294 -21.39 30.24 9.70
CA VAL A 294 -22.17 31.11 10.59
C VAL A 294 -21.83 32.56 10.32
N THR A 295 -22.83 33.43 10.35
CA THR A 295 -22.58 34.87 10.24
C THR A 295 -21.98 35.41 11.54
N LEU A 296 -21.26 36.54 11.48
CA LEU A 296 -20.75 37.20 12.69
C LEU A 296 -21.85 37.49 13.73
N ALA A 297 -23.05 37.86 13.26
CA ALA A 297 -24.20 38.10 14.14
C ALA A 297 -24.64 36.82 14.87
N GLU A 298 -24.74 35.69 14.16
CA GLU A 298 -25.07 34.38 14.74
C GLU A 298 -23.97 33.89 15.70
N ALA A 299 -22.70 34.15 15.37
CA ALA A 299 -21.57 33.77 16.21
C ALA A 299 -21.56 34.51 17.57
N LEU A 300 -22.03 35.76 17.61
CA LEU A 300 -22.13 36.57 18.83
C LEU A 300 -23.44 36.37 19.60
N THR A 301 -24.57 36.34 18.89
CA THR A 301 -25.91 36.33 19.51
C THR A 301 -26.45 34.93 19.75
N GLY A 302 -25.82 33.90 19.18
CA GLY A 302 -26.34 32.54 19.17
C GLY A 302 -27.41 32.33 18.11
N PHE A 303 -27.72 31.07 17.81
CA PHE A 303 -28.69 30.72 16.79
C PHE A 303 -29.34 29.37 17.08
N SER A 304 -30.51 29.15 16.50
CA SER A 304 -31.22 27.87 16.55
C SER A 304 -31.85 27.60 15.19
N ARG A 305 -31.12 26.89 14.32
CA ARG A 305 -31.56 26.54 12.97
C ARG A 305 -30.99 25.20 12.51
N VAL A 306 -31.54 24.69 11.41
CA VAL A 306 -30.92 23.60 10.64
C VAL A 306 -29.67 24.15 9.98
N VAL A 307 -28.53 23.56 10.29
CA VAL A 307 -27.21 24.02 9.84
C VAL A 307 -26.72 23.28 8.61
N LEU A 308 -27.03 21.99 8.50
CA LEU A 308 -26.61 21.16 7.37
C LEU A 308 -27.58 20.01 7.12
N LYS A 309 -27.56 19.47 5.90
CA LYS A 309 -28.24 18.22 5.56
C LYS A 309 -27.24 17.08 5.70
N HIS A 310 -27.58 16.08 6.50
CA HIS A 310 -26.79 14.87 6.65
C HIS A 310 -26.94 13.99 5.39
N LEU A 311 -25.98 13.08 5.18
CA LEU A 311 -25.98 11.98 4.20
C LEU A 311 -27.30 11.18 4.05
N ASP A 312 -28.15 11.13 5.08
CA ASP A 312 -29.46 10.47 5.00
C ASP A 312 -30.60 11.38 4.51
N GLY A 313 -30.31 12.66 4.26
CA GLY A 313 -31.26 13.70 3.86
C GLY A 313 -31.93 14.42 5.03
N ARG A 314 -31.68 14.02 6.30
CA ARG A 314 -32.20 14.73 7.47
C ARG A 314 -31.42 16.03 7.70
N GLY A 315 -32.09 17.06 8.18
CA GLY A 315 -31.44 18.29 8.61
C GLY A 315 -30.93 18.17 10.05
N ILE A 316 -29.67 18.53 10.30
CA ILE A 316 -29.13 18.63 11.65
C ILE A 316 -29.48 20.01 12.20
N HIS A 317 -30.30 20.04 13.24
CA HIS A 317 -30.65 21.25 13.97
C HIS A 317 -29.66 21.48 15.10
N LEU A 318 -28.97 22.63 15.08
CA LEU A 318 -28.07 23.03 16.15
C LEU A 318 -28.70 24.20 16.92
N ASN A 319 -28.71 24.11 18.24
CA ASN A 319 -29.11 25.18 19.12
C ASN A 319 -27.89 25.65 19.93
N HIS A 320 -27.36 26.81 19.55
CA HIS A 320 -26.26 27.46 20.24
C HIS A 320 -26.80 28.61 21.11
N PRO A 321 -26.68 28.53 22.45
CA PRO A 321 -27.32 29.48 23.35
C PRO A 321 -26.70 30.88 23.26
N GLN A 322 -27.55 31.89 23.45
CA GLN A 322 -27.13 33.29 23.48
C GLN A 322 -26.12 33.53 24.62
N GLY A 323 -25.11 34.36 24.37
CA GLY A 323 -24.08 34.71 25.34
C GLY A 323 -22.84 33.81 25.34
N LYS A 324 -22.83 32.73 24.55
CA LYS A 324 -21.59 32.00 24.23
C LYS A 324 -21.12 32.42 22.85
N VAL A 325 -19.94 33.02 22.75
CA VAL A 325 -19.38 33.42 21.45
C VAL A 325 -18.73 32.22 20.77
N LEU A 326 -19.07 32.00 19.49
CA LEU A 326 -18.35 31.05 18.64
C LEU A 326 -17.13 31.73 18.04
N ARG A 327 -15.98 31.06 18.11
CA ARG A 327 -14.73 31.56 17.53
C ARG A 327 -14.50 30.95 16.14
N PRO A 328 -13.90 31.69 15.19
CA PRO A 328 -13.42 31.11 13.95
C PRO A 328 -12.47 29.93 14.24
N GLY A 329 -12.62 28.82 13.50
CA GLY A 329 -11.84 27.60 13.67
C GLY A 329 -12.22 26.75 14.90
N GLN A 330 -13.18 27.18 15.71
CA GLN A 330 -13.67 26.37 16.83
C GLN A 330 -14.35 25.10 16.32
N ILE A 331 -14.08 23.95 16.96
CA ILE A 331 -14.67 22.67 16.58
C ILE A 331 -15.85 22.35 17.51
N LEU A 332 -17.03 22.10 16.94
CA LEU A 332 -18.22 21.64 17.65
C LEU A 332 -18.45 20.16 17.37
N LYS A 333 -18.53 19.35 18.43
CA LYS A 333 -18.81 17.92 18.32
C LYS A 333 -20.30 17.64 18.47
N VAL A 334 -20.89 16.98 17.47
CA VAL A 334 -22.26 16.46 17.48
C VAL A 334 -22.18 14.93 17.60
N ALA A 335 -22.53 14.42 18.78
CA ALA A 335 -22.40 13.01 19.08
C ALA A 335 -23.41 12.15 18.29
N GLY A 336 -22.97 11.03 17.71
CA GLY A 336 -23.83 10.04 17.06
C GLY A 336 -24.34 10.41 15.65
N GLU A 337 -23.80 11.46 15.04
CA GLU A 337 -24.12 11.87 13.65
C GLU A 337 -22.93 11.66 12.69
N GLY A 338 -22.03 10.72 13.00
CA GLY A 338 -20.95 10.26 12.10
C GLY A 338 -21.36 9.03 11.28
N MET A 339 -20.37 8.28 10.77
CA MET A 339 -20.61 7.08 9.95
C MET A 339 -21.11 5.89 10.79
N PRO A 340 -21.99 5.03 10.23
CA PRO A 340 -22.47 3.84 10.94
C PRO A 340 -21.36 2.80 11.08
N LEU A 341 -21.35 2.06 12.19
CA LEU A 341 -20.44 0.95 12.41
C LEU A 341 -20.98 -0.32 11.75
N LYS A 342 -20.13 -1.13 11.12
CA LYS A 342 -20.56 -2.35 10.38
C LYS A 342 -21.31 -3.40 11.21
N LYS A 343 -21.01 -3.47 12.51
CA LYS A 343 -21.46 -4.56 13.40
C LYS A 343 -22.44 -4.09 14.46
N SER A 344 -22.77 -2.80 14.49
CA SER A 344 -23.65 -2.21 15.49
C SER A 344 -24.47 -1.09 14.88
N ASP A 345 -25.64 -0.81 15.47
CA ASP A 345 -26.44 0.36 15.08
C ASP A 345 -25.87 1.68 15.60
N ALA A 346 -24.72 1.62 16.28
CA ALA A 346 -24.00 2.81 16.70
C ALA A 346 -23.42 3.55 15.50
N LYS A 347 -23.26 4.86 15.66
CA LYS A 347 -22.64 5.76 14.69
C LYS A 347 -21.46 6.45 15.36
N GLY A 348 -20.48 6.87 14.56
CA GLY A 348 -19.44 7.80 15.01
C GLY A 348 -20.00 9.20 15.27
N ASP A 349 -19.11 10.18 15.35
CA ASP A 349 -19.44 11.55 15.67
C ASP A 349 -19.20 12.50 14.48
N LEU A 350 -19.90 13.64 14.49
CA LEU A 350 -19.71 14.72 13.52
C LEU A 350 -19.00 15.89 14.16
N TYR A 351 -17.92 16.35 13.53
CA TYR A 351 -17.13 17.51 13.93
C TYR A 351 -17.39 18.66 12.98
N LEU A 352 -17.93 19.75 13.50
CA LEU A 352 -18.23 20.96 12.74
C LEU A 352 -17.15 21.99 12.99
N VAL A 353 -16.42 22.37 11.95
CA VAL A 353 -15.42 23.45 12.01
C VAL A 353 -16.13 24.77 11.75
N VAL A 354 -16.11 25.66 12.73
CA VAL A 354 -16.82 26.94 12.64
C VAL A 354 -16.07 27.89 11.69
N LYS A 355 -16.73 28.30 10.62
CA LYS A 355 -16.30 29.33 9.70
C LYS A 355 -17.21 30.54 9.85
N VAL A 356 -16.63 31.66 10.28
CA VAL A 356 -17.39 32.89 10.52
C VAL A 356 -17.33 33.76 9.28
N GLU A 357 -18.47 33.99 8.66
CA GLU A 357 -18.63 34.92 7.55
C GLU A 357 -18.79 36.34 8.12
N PHE A 358 -17.84 37.20 7.77
CA PHE A 358 -17.87 38.63 8.07
C PHE A 358 -18.74 39.35 7.05
N PRO A 359 -19.41 40.45 7.44
CA PRO A 359 -20.15 41.28 6.49
C PRO A 359 -19.20 41.93 5.48
N ASP A 360 -19.71 42.16 4.26
CA ASP A 360 -18.95 42.81 3.19
C ASP A 360 -18.52 44.24 3.55
N ASP A 361 -17.45 44.72 2.90
CA ASP A 361 -17.00 46.10 3.06
C ASP A 361 -18.09 47.08 2.62
N GLY A 362 -18.36 48.08 3.47
CA GLY A 362 -19.44 49.05 3.22
C GLY A 362 -20.85 48.55 3.55
N TRP A 363 -21.01 47.45 4.31
CA TRP A 363 -22.32 46.94 4.72
C TRP A 363 -23.20 47.95 5.48
N THR A 364 -22.62 49.00 6.07
CA THR A 364 -23.36 50.10 6.66
C THR A 364 -22.60 51.42 6.53
N GLU A 365 -23.31 52.48 6.13
CA GLU A 365 -22.80 53.86 6.08
C GLU A 365 -23.23 54.67 7.33
N ASP A 366 -24.00 54.07 8.23
CA ASP A 366 -24.60 54.75 9.37
C ASP A 366 -23.61 54.86 10.54
N ALA A 367 -23.09 56.07 10.77
CA ALA A 367 -22.18 56.36 11.88
C ALA A 367 -22.77 56.01 13.28
N SER A 368 -24.10 56.02 13.42
CA SER A 368 -24.79 55.60 14.65
C SER A 368 -24.67 54.09 14.90
N ALA A 369 -24.70 53.26 13.87
CA ALA A 369 -24.60 51.81 14.01
C ALA A 369 -23.21 51.40 14.53
N PHE A 370 -22.15 52.04 14.04
CA PHE A 370 -20.79 51.86 14.55
C PHE A 370 -20.64 52.31 16.00
N ALA A 371 -21.29 53.41 16.40
CA ALA A 371 -21.27 53.88 17.78
C ALA A 371 -22.01 52.93 18.74
N GLU A 372 -23.07 52.27 18.28
CA GLU A 372 -23.78 51.23 19.06
C GLU A 372 -22.96 49.95 19.19
N LEU A 373 -22.32 49.49 18.11
CA LEU A 373 -21.41 48.33 18.14
C LEU A 373 -20.25 48.54 19.13
N ASN A 374 -19.62 49.71 19.11
CA ASN A 374 -18.54 50.06 20.04
C ASN A 374 -18.98 50.10 21.52
N LYS A 375 -20.26 50.28 21.81
CA LYS A 375 -20.80 50.21 23.18
C LYS A 375 -21.02 48.77 23.64
N VAL A 376 -21.40 47.89 22.72
CA VAL A 376 -21.76 46.49 23.01
C VAL A 376 -20.54 45.58 23.06
N LEU A 377 -19.57 45.81 22.17
CA LEU A 377 -18.34 45.02 22.08
C LEU A 377 -17.31 45.43 23.14
N PRO A 378 -16.36 44.53 23.51
CA PRO A 378 -15.30 44.86 24.45
C PRO A 378 -14.49 46.06 23.98
N LYS A 379 -14.19 46.98 24.91
CA LYS A 379 -13.44 48.20 24.60
C LYS A 379 -12.07 47.87 24.02
N PRO A 380 -11.57 48.67 23.06
CA PRO A 380 -10.21 48.51 22.56
C PRO A 380 -9.20 48.60 23.71
N ALA A 381 -8.09 47.88 23.56
CA ALA A 381 -6.96 47.98 24.48
C ALA A 381 -6.49 49.44 24.57
N PRO A 382 -5.97 49.88 25.73
CA PRO A 382 -5.40 51.23 25.84
C PRO A 382 -4.32 51.42 24.78
N ALA A 383 -4.28 52.60 24.18
CA ALA A 383 -3.26 52.95 23.21
C ALA A 383 -1.88 52.79 23.84
N ILE A 384 -0.94 52.22 23.09
CA ILE A 384 0.43 52.04 23.53
C ILE A 384 1.09 53.43 23.54
N GLU A 385 1.53 53.90 24.71
CA GLU A 385 2.24 55.17 24.82
C GLU A 385 3.69 54.99 24.34
N ALA A 386 4.06 55.72 23.28
CA ALA A 386 5.41 55.80 22.76
C ALA A 386 5.87 57.26 22.73
N THR A 387 7.17 57.49 22.97
CA THR A 387 7.77 58.84 23.02
C THR A 387 7.84 59.52 21.65
N GLU A 388 7.91 58.74 20.58
CA GLU A 388 7.88 59.21 19.19
C GLU A 388 6.84 58.35 18.45
N VAL A 389 5.94 59.00 17.71
CA VAL A 389 4.88 58.35 16.93
C VAL A 389 5.04 58.79 15.48
N ASP A 390 5.45 57.86 14.63
CA ASP A 390 5.52 58.06 13.18
C ASP A 390 4.18 57.65 12.55
N GLU A 391 3.59 58.52 11.73
CA GLU A 391 2.46 58.15 10.88
C GLU A 391 2.98 57.33 9.70
N VAL A 392 2.56 56.06 9.63
CA VAL A 392 2.96 55.14 8.57
C VAL A 392 1.78 54.81 7.67
N GLU A 393 2.03 54.86 6.36
CA GLU A 393 1.09 54.32 5.37
C GLU A 393 1.17 52.79 5.41
N PHE A 394 0.02 52.12 5.41
CA PHE A 394 -0.07 50.67 5.30
C PHE A 394 -0.75 50.30 3.98
N ASP A 395 -0.33 49.18 3.43
CA ASP A 395 -0.96 48.58 2.25
C ASP A 395 -2.07 47.62 2.72
N SER A 396 -3.31 47.86 2.30
CA SER A 396 -4.46 47.00 2.64
C SER A 396 -4.48 45.70 1.85
N ASP A 397 -3.77 45.66 0.72
CA ASP A 397 -3.81 44.56 -0.25
C ASP A 397 -2.55 43.68 -0.17
N ALA A 398 -1.68 43.90 0.82
CA ALA A 398 -0.45 43.13 0.99
C ALA A 398 -0.75 41.67 1.35
N GLU A 399 -0.09 40.74 0.67
CA GLU A 399 -0.21 39.31 0.92
C GLU A 399 0.90 38.83 1.87
N ILE A 400 0.65 37.75 2.63
CA ILE A 400 1.67 37.18 3.52
C ILE A 400 2.91 36.73 2.74
N ASP A 401 2.77 36.41 1.46
CA ASP A 401 3.85 36.02 0.56
C ASP A 401 4.79 37.18 0.21
N ASP A 402 4.34 38.44 0.34
CA ASP A 402 5.20 39.62 0.17
C ASP A 402 6.19 39.77 1.33
N PHE A 403 5.93 39.11 2.46
CA PHE A 403 6.79 39.13 3.63
C PHE A 403 8.14 38.46 3.32
N GLY A 404 9.13 39.28 2.97
CA GLY A 404 10.50 38.82 2.76
C GLY A 404 10.86 38.47 1.31
N ALA A 405 9.89 38.50 0.39
CA ALA A 405 10.07 38.14 -1.02
C ALA A 405 11.25 38.87 -1.70
N ASN A 406 11.51 40.12 -1.31
CA ASN A 406 12.58 40.95 -1.88
C ASN A 406 13.83 41.08 -1.00
N SER A 407 13.87 40.40 0.14
CA SER A 407 14.95 40.56 1.12
C SER A 407 16.22 39.77 0.77
N GLY A 408 16.10 38.71 -0.04
CA GLY A 408 17.20 37.78 -0.32
C GLY A 408 17.68 37.01 0.91
N ASP A 409 16.99 37.12 2.05
CA ASP A 409 17.28 36.35 3.26
C ASP A 409 16.80 34.90 3.06
N PRO A 410 17.68 33.89 3.19
CA PRO A 410 17.28 32.48 3.11
C PRO A 410 16.20 32.06 4.11
N ARG A 411 15.92 32.86 5.14
CA ARG A 411 14.82 32.64 6.11
C ARG A 411 13.48 33.22 5.67
N ALA A 412 13.49 34.17 4.73
CA ALA A 412 12.34 35.01 4.41
C ALA A 412 11.62 34.52 3.13
N GLY A 413 11.56 33.19 2.97
CA GLY A 413 11.01 32.54 1.77
C GLY A 413 10.85 31.05 1.99
N GLY A 414 10.15 30.67 3.05
CA GLY A 414 9.85 29.28 3.33
C GLY A 414 8.85 29.11 4.46
N GLY A 415 7.62 28.75 4.10
CA GLY A 415 6.74 27.97 4.98
C GLY A 415 5.59 28.72 5.62
N TRP A 416 4.68 29.24 4.82
CA TRP A 416 3.25 29.24 5.16
C TRP A 416 2.49 28.71 3.94
N GLU A 417 2.82 27.48 3.51
CA GLU A 417 1.88 26.69 2.71
C GLU A 417 0.81 26.22 3.72
N ASP A 418 -0.45 26.63 3.52
CA ASP A 418 -1.59 26.05 4.21
C ASP A 418 -1.50 24.52 4.10
N ASP A 419 -1.57 23.83 5.23
CA ASP A 419 -1.48 22.36 5.35
C ASP A 419 -2.71 21.62 4.74
N ASP A 420 -3.44 22.26 3.81
CA ASP A 420 -4.63 21.71 3.14
C ASP A 420 -4.50 21.60 1.60
N GLU A 421 -3.35 21.96 1.00
CA GLU A 421 -3.05 21.56 -0.38
C GLU A 421 -1.78 20.69 -0.44
N ASP A 422 -2.02 19.39 -0.54
CA ASP A 422 -1.03 18.37 -0.92
C ASP A 422 -0.64 18.53 -2.41
N GLU A 423 -0.16 19.72 -2.82
CA GLU A 423 0.45 19.97 -4.14
C GLU A 423 1.67 20.89 -3.99
N GLY A 424 2.79 20.27 -3.61
CA GLY A 424 3.88 21.04 -3.03
C GLY A 424 4.71 21.89 -3.98
N GLN A 425 5.59 22.70 -3.38
CA GLN A 425 7.00 22.72 -3.79
C GLN A 425 7.94 23.30 -2.71
N ALA A 426 8.67 22.37 -2.09
CA ALA A 426 10.12 22.40 -1.93
C ALA A 426 10.79 23.50 -1.07
N GLN A 427 11.36 23.07 0.07
CA GLN A 427 12.67 23.60 0.47
C GLN A 427 13.58 22.65 1.27
N TYR A 428 13.76 21.40 0.84
CA TYR A 428 15.03 20.68 1.10
C TYR A 428 15.42 19.83 -0.11
N THR A 429 16.57 20.14 -0.72
CA THR A 429 17.09 19.57 -1.97
C THR A 429 17.58 18.11 -1.86
N TYR A 430 17.26 17.44 -0.76
CA TYR A 430 17.49 16.02 -0.52
C TYR A 430 16.41 15.53 0.43
N LYS A 431 15.71 14.45 0.05
CA LYS A 431 14.74 13.79 0.93
C LYS A 431 15.52 13.18 2.12
N CYS A 432 15.57 13.90 3.24
CA CYS A 432 16.12 13.40 4.49
C CYS A 432 15.12 12.39 5.07
N LEU A 433 15.38 11.10 4.86
CA LEU A 433 14.68 10.03 5.58
C LEU A 433 14.94 10.16 7.08
N ASP A 434 13.94 9.84 7.88
CA ASP A 434 13.98 9.85 9.34
C ASP A 434 15.21 9.17 9.94
N ALA A 435 15.68 9.66 11.09
CA ALA A 435 16.90 9.17 11.76
C ALA A 435 16.81 7.69 12.17
N SER A 436 15.59 7.15 12.31
CA SER A 436 15.31 5.74 12.59
C SER A 436 15.68 4.80 11.45
N TRP A 437 15.68 5.29 10.20
CA TRP A 437 16.03 4.48 9.01
C TRP A 437 17.55 4.33 8.81
N ARG A 438 18.37 5.17 9.47
CA ARG A 438 19.80 5.34 9.15
C ARG A 438 20.81 4.71 10.11
N LYS A 439 20.42 3.81 11.01
CA LYS A 439 21.41 3.04 11.80
C LYS A 439 21.00 1.57 12.02
N PRO A 440 21.77 0.60 11.52
CA PRO A 440 21.86 -0.70 12.16
C PRO A 440 22.51 -0.48 13.55
N LYS A 441 21.77 -0.71 14.63
CA LYS A 441 22.34 -0.75 15.98
C LYS A 441 23.23 -1.99 16.12
N GLY A 442 24.42 -1.80 16.70
CA GLY A 442 25.34 -2.87 17.11
C GLY A 442 26.69 -2.86 16.38
N ILE A 443 27.79 -2.87 17.16
CA ILE A 443 29.18 -3.01 16.67
C ILE A 443 29.46 -4.41 16.09
N ASP A 444 28.56 -5.38 16.32
CA ASP A 444 28.66 -6.78 15.87
C ASP A 444 27.74 -7.12 14.68
N ASN A 445 27.40 -6.13 13.85
CA ASN A 445 26.62 -6.42 12.66
C ASN A 445 27.45 -7.20 11.60
N ARG A 446 27.04 -8.44 11.36
CA ARG A 446 27.62 -9.43 10.42
C ARG A 446 27.81 -8.89 8.99
N VAL A 447 26.97 -7.96 8.56
CA VAL A 447 26.99 -7.36 7.20
C VAL A 447 28.18 -6.41 7.03
N ARG A 448 28.61 -5.71 8.10
CA ARG A 448 29.74 -4.77 8.04
C ARG A 448 31.10 -5.49 8.03
N ARG A 449 31.16 -6.69 8.61
CA ARG A 449 32.37 -7.54 8.67
C ARG A 449 32.58 -8.43 7.43
N ARG A 450 31.72 -8.34 6.40
CA ARG A 450 31.88 -9.03 5.10
C ARG A 450 32.16 -10.53 5.20
N PHE A 451 31.39 -11.24 6.03
CA PHE A 451 31.50 -12.70 6.13
C PHE A 451 31.11 -13.38 4.81
N LYS A 452 31.84 -14.44 4.45
CA LYS A 452 31.67 -15.20 3.20
C LYS A 452 30.26 -15.85 3.16
N GLY A 453 29.49 -15.59 2.10
CA GLY A 453 28.19 -16.24 1.85
C GLY A 453 26.94 -15.39 2.09
N GLN A 454 27.04 -14.08 2.36
CA GLN A 454 25.86 -13.19 2.43
C GLN A 454 25.60 -12.41 1.15
N MET A 455 24.32 -12.05 0.94
CA MET A 455 23.89 -11.16 -0.14
C MET A 455 24.64 -9.83 -0.05
N VAL A 456 25.21 -9.43 -1.18
CA VAL A 456 25.82 -8.11 -1.33
C VAL A 456 24.75 -7.06 -1.04
N MET A 457 25.02 -6.14 -0.12
CA MET A 457 24.13 -5.01 0.14
C MET A 457 23.83 -4.33 -1.19
N PRO A 458 22.56 -4.20 -1.62
CA PRO A 458 22.27 -3.55 -2.87
C PRO A 458 22.83 -2.13 -2.79
N SER A 459 23.65 -1.78 -3.77
CA SER A 459 24.10 -0.41 -4.00
C SER A 459 22.89 0.41 -4.42
N ILE A 460 22.03 0.75 -3.47
CA ILE A 460 20.97 1.74 -3.67
C ILE A 460 21.67 3.09 -3.63
N GLY A 461 22.25 3.44 -4.79
CA GLY A 461 22.68 4.81 -5.04
C GLY A 461 21.47 5.71 -4.86
N PHE A 462 21.69 6.84 -4.19
CA PHE A 462 20.73 7.92 -4.02
C PHE A 462 20.04 8.23 -5.34
N GLY A 463 18.82 7.73 -5.51
CA GLY A 463 18.00 8.04 -6.67
C GLY A 463 17.46 9.46 -6.50
N SER A 464 18.10 10.45 -7.12
CA SER A 464 17.47 11.76 -7.31
C SER A 464 16.13 11.58 -8.01
N ASN A 465 15.10 12.32 -7.58
CA ASN A 465 13.76 12.25 -8.16
C ASN A 465 13.85 12.29 -9.70
N LYS A 466 13.13 11.40 -10.39
CA LYS A 466 13.14 11.29 -11.86
C LYS A 466 12.88 12.64 -12.56
N LYS A 467 12.09 13.53 -11.93
CA LYS A 467 11.82 14.88 -12.42
C LYS A 467 13.04 15.81 -12.34
N THR A 468 13.80 15.77 -11.24
CA THR A 468 14.96 16.65 -10.97
C THR A 468 16.31 16.02 -11.30
N ARG A 469 16.32 14.76 -11.75
CA ARG A 469 17.53 14.04 -12.15
C ARG A 469 18.26 14.80 -13.26
N HIS A 470 19.53 15.12 -13.04
CA HIS A 470 20.41 15.87 -13.94
C HIS A 470 20.03 17.35 -14.16
N MET A 471 19.21 17.92 -13.29
CA MET A 471 18.94 19.35 -13.26
C MET A 471 20.07 20.07 -12.51
N MET A 472 20.57 21.15 -13.09
CA MET A 472 21.57 22.02 -12.46
C MET A 472 20.92 22.95 -11.43
N PRO A 473 21.70 23.57 -10.52
CA PRO A 473 21.18 24.56 -9.57
C PRO A 473 20.45 25.75 -10.23
N SER A 474 20.73 26.02 -11.50
CA SER A 474 20.06 27.05 -12.31
C SER A 474 18.67 26.64 -12.83
N GLY A 475 18.16 25.47 -12.46
CA GLY A 475 16.87 24.93 -12.93
C GLY A 475 16.90 24.29 -14.32
N HIS A 476 18.03 24.33 -15.02
CA HIS A 476 18.16 23.80 -16.39
C HIS A 476 18.87 22.45 -16.40
N LYS A 477 18.58 21.59 -17.38
CA LYS A 477 19.35 20.36 -17.66
C LYS A 477 20.51 20.67 -18.61
N ALA A 478 21.70 20.15 -18.32
CA ALA A 478 22.86 20.35 -19.19
C ALA A 478 22.71 19.55 -20.50
N PHE A 479 22.87 20.20 -21.63
CA PHE A 479 22.91 19.59 -22.96
C PHE A 479 24.28 19.82 -23.59
N LEU A 480 25.01 18.74 -23.87
CA LEU A 480 26.38 18.81 -24.39
C LEU A 480 26.38 19.22 -25.88
N VAL A 481 26.95 20.39 -26.16
CA VAL A 481 27.05 20.99 -27.51
C VAL A 481 28.46 20.79 -28.06
N ASN A 482 28.56 20.22 -29.26
CA ASN A 482 29.84 20.01 -29.97
C ASN A 482 29.97 20.91 -31.21
N ASN A 483 28.86 21.43 -31.74
CA ASN A 483 28.81 22.29 -32.91
C ASN A 483 27.65 23.31 -32.83
N VAL A 484 27.59 24.26 -33.78
CA VAL A 484 26.58 25.32 -33.81
C VAL A 484 25.16 24.77 -34.04
N ARG A 485 24.99 23.70 -34.83
CA ARG A 485 23.68 23.08 -35.10
C ARG A 485 23.08 22.42 -33.86
N ASP A 486 23.93 21.94 -32.95
CA ASP A 486 23.47 21.37 -31.68
C ASP A 486 22.80 22.45 -30.80
N VAL A 487 23.12 23.73 -31.00
CA VAL A 487 22.47 24.86 -30.31
C VAL A 487 21.07 25.12 -30.90
N ASP A 488 20.89 24.95 -32.20
CA ASP A 488 19.59 25.13 -32.87
C ASP A 488 18.54 24.11 -32.37
N LEU A 489 18.98 22.92 -31.93
CA LEU A 489 18.10 21.92 -31.30
C LEU A 489 17.47 22.40 -29.99
N LEU A 490 18.06 23.43 -29.36
CA LEU A 490 17.58 24.00 -28.10
C LEU A 490 16.58 25.15 -28.29
N LEU A 491 16.28 25.55 -29.54
CA LEU A 491 15.35 26.65 -29.83
C LEU A 491 13.97 26.44 -29.19
N MET A 492 13.43 25.22 -29.26
CA MET A 492 12.12 24.89 -28.67
C MET A 492 12.19 24.47 -27.19
N HIS A 493 13.40 24.38 -26.62
CA HIS A 493 13.64 23.83 -25.28
C HIS A 493 14.53 24.73 -24.40
N ASN A 494 14.65 26.00 -24.75
CA ASN A 494 15.53 26.98 -24.09
C ASN A 494 15.16 27.25 -22.62
N LYS A 495 13.92 26.95 -22.19
CA LYS A 495 13.47 27.02 -20.79
C LYS A 495 13.88 25.80 -19.95
N THR A 496 14.13 24.65 -20.57
CA THR A 496 14.39 23.38 -19.87
C THR A 496 15.86 22.98 -19.91
N PHE A 497 16.56 23.32 -20.99
CA PHE A 497 17.95 22.92 -21.22
C PHE A 497 18.87 24.12 -21.37
N ALA A 498 20.09 23.97 -20.88
CA ALA A 498 21.18 24.91 -21.08
C ALA A 498 22.30 24.22 -21.86
N ALA A 499 22.96 24.96 -22.74
CA ALA A 499 24.07 24.47 -23.54
C ALA A 499 25.34 24.39 -22.70
N GLU A 500 25.96 23.22 -22.66
CA GLU A 500 27.29 23.00 -22.11
C GLU A 500 28.26 22.69 -23.25
N ILE A 501 29.24 23.56 -23.49
CA ILE A 501 30.14 23.40 -24.64
C ILE A 501 31.21 22.36 -24.29
N SER A 502 31.25 21.28 -25.08
CA SER A 502 32.21 20.19 -24.91
C SER A 502 33.66 20.69 -24.88
N HIS A 503 34.46 20.11 -23.97
CA HIS A 503 35.89 20.42 -23.86
C HIS A 503 36.68 20.14 -25.14
N ALA A 504 36.17 19.31 -26.06
CA ALA A 504 36.80 19.04 -27.34
C ALA A 504 36.67 20.19 -28.38
N VAL A 505 35.80 21.17 -28.13
CA VAL A 505 35.55 22.28 -29.07
C VAL A 505 36.65 23.35 -28.97
N SER A 506 37.18 23.77 -30.13
CA SER A 506 38.20 24.81 -30.25
C SER A 506 37.70 26.19 -29.81
N SER A 507 38.61 27.08 -29.40
CA SER A 507 38.29 28.44 -28.92
C SER A 507 37.52 29.27 -29.95
N ARG A 508 37.90 29.21 -31.24
CA ARG A 508 37.20 29.91 -32.34
C ARG A 508 35.74 29.45 -32.47
N LYS A 509 35.50 28.13 -32.43
CA LYS A 509 34.17 27.55 -32.58
C LYS A 509 33.31 27.76 -31.32
N ARG A 510 33.92 27.90 -30.15
CA ARG A 510 33.24 28.31 -28.91
C ARG A 510 32.62 29.69 -29.03
N ILE A 511 33.31 30.67 -29.63
CA ILE A 511 32.78 32.02 -29.85
C ILE A 511 31.54 31.96 -30.77
N GLU A 512 31.59 31.19 -31.86
CA GLU A 512 30.46 31.00 -32.77
C GLU A 512 29.24 30.36 -32.07
N ILE A 513 29.47 29.35 -31.22
CA ILE A 513 28.43 28.68 -30.42
C ILE A 513 27.81 29.65 -29.41
N VAL A 514 28.62 30.46 -28.73
CA VAL A 514 28.12 31.43 -27.73
C VAL A 514 27.31 32.54 -28.41
N ALA A 515 27.78 33.05 -29.56
CA ALA A 515 27.05 34.05 -30.34
C ALA A 515 25.68 33.50 -30.79
N ARG A 516 25.66 32.27 -31.32
CA ARG A 516 24.41 31.62 -31.74
C ARG A 516 23.47 31.34 -30.57
N ALA A 517 23.99 30.92 -29.41
CA ALA A 517 23.18 30.70 -28.22
C ALA A 517 22.55 32.01 -27.72
N LYS A 518 23.26 33.14 -27.82
CA LYS A 518 22.74 34.47 -27.49
C LYS A 518 21.60 34.91 -28.41
N GLU A 519 21.71 34.65 -29.72
CA GLU A 519 20.62 34.89 -30.68
C GLU A 519 19.35 34.10 -30.36
N LEU A 520 19.50 32.85 -29.89
CA LEU A 520 18.38 31.94 -29.60
C LEU A 520 17.87 32.03 -28.15
N GLY A 521 18.46 32.88 -27.32
CA GLY A 521 18.11 33.00 -25.89
C GLY A 521 18.44 31.74 -25.07
N VAL A 522 19.41 30.93 -25.51
CA VAL A 522 19.83 29.70 -24.83
C VAL A 522 20.94 30.02 -23.84
N LYS A 523 20.75 29.62 -22.57
CA LYS A 523 21.77 29.79 -21.51
C LYS A 523 22.96 28.87 -21.77
N VAL A 524 24.18 29.42 -21.74
CA VAL A 524 25.44 28.65 -21.84
C VAL A 524 26.07 28.52 -20.45
N THR A 525 26.45 27.32 -20.04
CA THR A 525 26.99 27.07 -18.68
C THR A 525 28.47 27.41 -18.53
N ASN A 526 29.26 27.27 -19.60
CA ASN A 526 30.71 27.48 -19.60
C ASN A 526 31.20 28.45 -20.70
N PRO A 527 30.59 29.66 -20.84
CA PRO A 527 30.85 30.56 -21.97
C PRO A 527 32.31 31.05 -22.03
N LYS A 528 32.96 31.22 -20.87
CA LYS A 528 34.34 31.73 -20.75
C LYS A 528 35.42 30.64 -20.82
N ALA A 529 35.05 29.36 -20.91
CA ALA A 529 36.02 28.29 -20.88
C ALA A 529 36.86 28.24 -22.16
N ARG A 530 38.19 28.31 -22.01
CA ARG A 530 39.19 28.29 -23.11
C ARG A 530 39.14 29.48 -24.08
N VAL A 531 38.52 30.59 -23.69
CA VAL A 531 38.55 31.85 -24.46
C VAL A 531 39.24 32.91 -23.60
N THR A 532 40.29 33.53 -24.15
CA THR A 532 41.13 34.53 -23.46
C THR A 532 40.68 35.97 -23.69
N VAL A 533 39.70 36.18 -24.57
CA VAL A 533 39.13 37.48 -24.94
C VAL A 533 37.69 37.51 -24.44
N GLU A 534 37.20 38.66 -23.99
CA GLU A 534 35.81 38.81 -23.55
C GLU A 534 34.85 38.43 -24.69
N VAL A 535 33.90 37.53 -24.40
CA VAL A 535 32.88 37.00 -25.33
C VAL A 535 31.51 37.59 -24.99
#